data_AF-A0A8T5QG17-F1
#
_entry.id   AF-A0A8T5QG17-F1
#
_cell.length_a   1.000
_cell.length_b   1.000
_cell.length_c   1.000
_cell.angle_alpha   90.00
_cell.angle_beta   90.00
_cell.angle_gamma   90.00
#
_symmetry.space_group_name_H-M   'P 1'
#
loop_
_entity.id
_entity.type
_entity.pdbx_description
1 polymer ?
#
loop_
_entity_poly.entity_id
_entity_poly.type
_entity_poly.pdbx_seq_one_letter_code
_entity_poly.pdbx_strand_id
1 'polypeptide(L)' 'MVKLQFDNNKQYKITLPKALIDAKGWSKGSEIKVELDQQGNLLLKLKNEKQGK' A
#
# COMPACT_ATOMS: atom_id res chain seq x y z
N MET A 1 -8.90 11.67 -4.13
CA MET A 1 -8.46 12.49 -2.99
C MET A 1 -7.91 11.54 -1.92
N VAL A 2 -6.60 11.58 -1.66
CA VAL A 2 -5.97 10.70 -0.66
C VAL A 2 -6.03 11.42 0.69
N LYS A 3 -6.82 10.90 1.63
CA LYS A 3 -6.97 11.48 2.97
C LYS A 3 -6.02 10.76 3.92
N LEU A 4 -4.96 11.43 4.35
CA LEU A 4 -4.14 11.00 5.47
C LEU A 4 -4.97 11.18 6.75
N GLN A 5 -5.36 10.08 7.37
CA GLN A 5 -6.09 10.10 8.65
C GLN A 5 -5.13 9.73 9.77
N PHE A 6 -5.16 10.52 10.84
CA PHE A 6 -4.47 10.27 12.10
C PHE A 6 -5.51 9.68 13.06
N ASP A 7 -5.36 8.41 13.43
CA ASP A 7 -6.30 7.76 14.35
C ASP A 7 -5.87 7.93 15.83
N ASN A 8 -6.75 7.55 16.76
CA ASN A 8 -6.48 7.61 18.21
C ASN A 8 -5.26 6.77 18.65
N ASN A 9 -4.75 5.88 17.78
CA ASN A 9 -3.55 5.08 18.00
C ASN A 9 -2.30 5.75 17.41
N LYS A 10 -2.37 7.01 16.98
CA LYS A 10 -1.29 7.76 16.34
C LYS A 10 -0.78 7.08 15.06
N GLN A 11 -1.64 6.35 14.35
CA GLN A 11 -1.26 5.67 13.11
C GLN A 11 -1.60 6.52 11.90
N TYR A 12 -0.66 6.63 10.97
CA TYR A 12 -0.89 7.18 9.65
C TYR A 12 -1.53 6.11 8.76
N LYS A 13 -2.70 6.42 8.21
CA LYS A 13 -3.41 5.53 7.28
C LYS A 13 -3.51 6.16 5.90
N ILE A 14 -3.22 5.35 4.88
CA ILE A 14 -3.47 5.68 3.49
C ILE A 14 -4.60 4.78 3.00
N THR A 15 -5.67 5.39 2.53
CA THR A 15 -6.77 4.66 1.89
C THR A 15 -6.47 4.49 0.41
N LEU A 16 -6.48 3.24 -0.06
CA LEU A 16 -6.33 2.91 -1.46
C LEU A 16 -7.71 2.74 -2.12
N PRO A 17 -7.93 3.32 -3.31
CA PRO A 17 -9.12 3.07 -4.12
C PRO A 17 -9.35 1.58 -4.38
N LYS A 18 -10.61 1.13 -4.28
CA LYS A 18 -10.99 -0.27 -4.51
C LYS A 18 -10.51 -0.81 -5.85
N ALA A 19 -10.65 -0.02 -6.92
CA ALA A 19 -10.20 -0.41 -8.26
C ALA A 19 -8.69 -0.74 -8.34
N LEU A 20 -7.83 -0.08 -7.55
CA LEU A 20 -6.40 -0.38 -7.51
C LEU A 20 -6.12 -1.68 -6.75
N ILE A 21 -6.84 -1.91 -5.65
CA ILE A 21 -6.75 -3.14 -4.87
C ILE A 21 -7.14 -4.35 -5.74
N ASP A 22 -8.26 -4.24 -6.44
CA ASP A 22 -8.78 -5.29 -7.33
C ASP A 22 -7.81 -5.55 -8.50
N ALA A 23 -7.30 -4.50 -9.16
CA ALA A 23 -6.36 -4.63 -10.27
C ALA A 23 -5.01 -5.23 -9.84
N LYS A 24 -4.58 -5.01 -8.59
CA LYS A 24 -3.36 -5.57 -8.03
C LYS A 24 -3.56 -6.95 -7.37
N GLY A 25 -4.81 -7.43 -7.29
CA GLY A 25 -5.15 -8.68 -6.62
C GLY A 25 -4.86 -8.66 -5.11
N TRP A 26 -4.84 -7.48 -4.49
CA TRP A 26 -4.59 -7.35 -3.05
C TRP A 26 -5.86 -7.66 -2.26
N SER A 27 -5.71 -8.23 -1.08
CA SER A 27 -6.82 -8.60 -0.21
C SER A 27 -6.57 -8.17 1.23
N LYS A 28 -7.62 -8.18 2.06
CA LYS A 28 -7.49 -7.90 3.49
C LYS A 28 -6.52 -8.92 4.11
N GLY A 29 -5.48 -8.41 4.78
CA GLY A 29 -4.41 -9.23 5.36
C GLY A 29 -3.20 -9.45 4.44
N SER A 30 -3.22 -8.91 3.21
CA SER A 30 -2.02 -8.88 2.36
C SER A 30 -0.91 -8.05 3.01
N GLU A 31 0.29 -8.63 3.12
CA GLU A 31 1.46 -7.91 3.60
C GLU A 31 2.06 -7.06 2.47
N ILE A 32 2.03 -5.74 2.67
CA ILE A 32 2.56 -4.76 1.71
C ILE A 32 3.90 -4.23 2.24
N LYS A 33 4.94 -4.32 1.40
CA LYS A 33 6.22 -3.64 1.58
C LYS A 33 6.09 -2.20 1.09
N VAL A 34 6.53 -1.26 1.91
CA VAL A 34 6.57 0.17 1.58
C VAL A 34 8.02 0.60 1.40
N GLU A 35 8.33 1.23 0.27
CA GLU A 35 9.65 1.78 -0.04
C GLU A 35 9.50 3.25 -0.45
N LEU A 36 10.52 4.06 -0.18
CA LEU A 36 10.61 5.43 -0.68
C LEU A 36 11.58 5.44 -1.86
N ASP A 37 11.17 6.02 -2.99
CA ASP A 37 12.08 6.21 -4.11
C ASP A 37 12.93 7.49 -3.96
N GLN A 38 13.88 7.70 -4.87
CA GLN A 38 14.77 8.86 -4.86
C GLN A 38 14.05 10.20 -5.06
N GLN A 39 12.82 10.17 -5.58
CA GLN A 39 11.98 11.36 -5.79
C GLN A 39 11.05 11.61 -4.61
N GLY A 40 11.06 10.74 -3.58
CA GLY A 40 10.19 10.84 -2.42
C GLY A 40 8.81 10.22 -2.59
N ASN A 41 8.58 9.46 -3.67
CA ASN A 41 7.32 8.74 -3.84
C ASN A 41 7.28 7.46 -2.99
N LEU A 42 6.08 7.11 -2.52
CA LEU A 42 5.85 5.85 -1.83
C LEU A 42 5.55 4.74 -2.85
N LEU A 43 6.42 3.73 -2.89
CA LEU A 43 6.25 2.51 -3.65
C LEU A 43 5.65 1.43 -2.74
N LEU A 44 4.54 0.85 -3.18
CA LEU A 44 3.83 -0.22 -2.47
C LEU A 44 3.94 -1.52 -3.27
N LYS A 45 4.51 -2.58 -2.67
CA LYS A 45 4.74 -3.90 -3.29
C LYS A 45 4.21 -5.02 -2.41
N LEU A 46 3.79 -6.15 -2.97
CA LEU A 46 3.46 -7.31 -2.15
C LEU A 46 4.75 -7.93 -1.59
N LYS A 47 4.77 -8.25 -0.31
CA LYS A 47 5.93 -8.92 0.31
C LYS A 47 6.15 -10.33 -0.24
N ASN A 48 5.07 -10.97 -0.69
CA ASN A 48 5.06 -12.34 -1.21
C ASN A 48 4.81 -12.41 -2.73
N GLU A 49 5.11 -11.35 -3.47
CA GLU A 49 5.15 -11.42 -4.93
C GLU A 49 6.23 -12.44 -5.32
N LYS A 50 5.83 -13.69 -5.57
CA LYS A 50 6.66 -14.67 -6.24
C LYS A 50 7.07 -14.03 -7.55
N GLN A 51 8.31 -13.57 -7.62
CA GLN A 51 8.95 -13.20 -8.89
C GLN A 51 8.88 -14.45 -9.76
N GLY A 52 7.94 -14.46 -10.70
CA GLY A 52 7.91 -15.44 -11.77
C GLY A 52 9.22 -15.31 -12.53
N LYS A 53 10.01 -16.39 -12.51
CA LYS A 53 11.09 -16.61 -13.47
C LYS A 53 10.51 -16.82 -14.86
#